data_AF-Q13ZS8-F1
#
_entry.id   AF-Q13ZS8-F1
#
_cell.length_a   1.000
_cell.length_b   1.000
_cell.length_c   1.000
_cell.angle_alpha   90.00
_cell.angle_beta   90.00
_cell.angle_gamma   90.00
#
_symmetry.space_group_name_H-M   'P 1'
#
loop_
_entity.id
_entity.type
_entity.pdbx_description
1 polymer ?
#
loop_
_entity_poly.entity_id
_entity_poly.type
_entity_poly.pdbx_seq_one_letter_code
_entity_poly.pdbx_strand_id
1 'polypeptide(L)'
;MTQLELEELLIVAVTNVQKSSGREETNVTAETVPLDELPGFDSLNGVEITVDVMEQLELPLEANNIFVADDKPLSIRDVAKMLSAMHPKLSGPIGV
;
A
#
# COMPACT_ATOMS: atom_id res chain seq x y z
N MET A 1 7.34 5.82 -12.17
CA MET A 1 5.92 5.60 -11.80
C MET A 1 5.33 6.90 -11.32
N THR A 2 4.05 7.14 -11.61
CA THR A 2 3.25 8.23 -11.05
C THR A 2 2.62 7.80 -9.72
N GLN A 3 2.07 8.75 -8.97
CA GLN A 3 1.33 8.44 -7.75
C GLN A 3 0.11 7.55 -8.03
N LEU A 4 -0.61 7.78 -9.14
CA LEU A 4 -1.77 6.98 -9.52
C LEU A 4 -1.39 5.53 -9.81
N GLU A 5 -0.27 5.30 -10.50
CA GLU A 5 0.22 3.94 -10.75
C GLU A 5 0.65 3.24 -9.43
N LEU A 6 1.16 3.99 -8.44
CA LEU A 6 1.44 3.45 -7.11
C LEU A 6 0.16 3.11 -6.34
N GLU A 7 -0.85 3.98 -6.39
CA GLU A 7 -2.16 3.72 -5.79
C GLU A 7 -2.78 2.45 -6.40
N GLU A 8 -2.76 2.30 -7.73
CA GLU A 8 -3.26 1.10 -8.41
C GLU A 8 -2.50 -0.17 -8.00
N LEU A 9 -1.16 -0.11 -7.94
CA LEU A 9 -0.35 -1.23 -7.50
C LEU A 9 -0.71 -1.67 -6.08
N LEU A 10 -0.85 -0.70 -5.16
CA LEU A 10 -1.19 -0.97 -3.76
C LEU A 10 -2.63 -1.49 -3.62
N ILE A 11 -3.59 -0.95 -4.37
CA ILE A 11 -4.98 -1.45 -4.40
C ILE A 11 -4.99 -2.92 -4.85
N VAL A 12 -4.25 -3.26 -5.90
CA VAL A 12 -4.16 -4.63 -6.39
C VAL A 12 -3.53 -5.55 -5.34
N ALA A 13 -2.43 -5.13 -4.70
CA ALA A 13 -1.77 -5.93 -3.66
C ALA A 13 -2.71 -6.19 -2.46
N VAL A 14 -3.36 -5.15 -1.93
CA VAL A 14 -4.31 -5.26 -0.81
C VAL A 14 -5.51 -6.13 -1.19
N THR A 15 -6.05 -5.95 -2.39
CA THR A 15 -7.17 -6.77 -2.89
C THR A 15 -6.79 -8.23 -3.00
N ASN A 16 -5.59 -8.54 -3.50
CA ASN A 16 -5.11 -9.91 -3.65
C ASN A 16 -4.95 -10.60 -2.29
N VAL A 17 -4.39 -9.91 -1.29
CA VAL A 17 -4.24 -10.45 0.07
C VAL A 17 -5.60 -10.72 0.74
N GLN A 18 -6.58 -9.84 0.56
CA GLN A 18 -7.94 -10.08 1.07
C GLN A 18 -8.58 -11.31 0.41
N LYS A 19 -8.43 -11.44 -0.92
CA LYS A 19 -8.97 -12.57 -1.70
C LYS A 19 -8.31 -13.90 -1.33
N SER A 20 -6.98 -13.93 -1.23
CA SER A 20 -6.23 -15.16 -0.90
C SER A 20 -6.54 -15.65 0.52
N SER A 21 -6.89 -14.73 1.41
CA SER A 21 -7.29 -15.03 2.80
C SER A 21 -8.73 -15.54 2.93
N GLY A 22 -9.50 -15.65 1.84
CA GLY A 22 -10.89 -16.10 1.86
C GLY A 22 -11.86 -15.13 2.54
N ARG A 23 -11.47 -13.85 2.67
CA ARG A 23 -12.26 -12.79 3.30
C ARG A 23 -13.25 -12.19 2.31
N GLU A 24 -14.25 -11.47 2.82
CA GLU A 24 -15.23 -10.80 1.97
C GLU A 24 -14.55 -9.85 0.99
N GLU A 25 -14.97 -9.91 -0.27
CA GLU A 25 -14.49 -9.00 -1.30
C GLU A 25 -14.96 -7.59 -0.96
N THR A 26 -14.03 -6.78 -0.47
CA THR A 26 -14.27 -5.39 -0.09
C THR A 26 -13.82 -4.50 -1.24
N ASN A 27 -14.55 -3.41 -1.50
CA ASN A 27 -14.15 -2.44 -2.50
C ASN A 27 -12.95 -1.62 -1.98
N VAL A 28 -11.74 -2.00 -2.38
CA VAL A 28 -10.51 -1.31 -2.01
C VAL A 28 -10.30 -0.10 -2.91
N THR A 29 -10.09 1.07 -2.31
CA THR A 29 -9.85 2.34 -3.03
C THR A 29 -8.64 3.06 -2.46
N ALA A 30 -8.20 4.14 -3.12
CA ALA A 30 -7.09 4.95 -2.64
C ALA A 30 -7.31 5.55 -1.23
N GLU A 31 -8.57 5.78 -0.84
CA GLU A 31 -8.91 6.29 0.51
C GLU A 31 -8.94 5.20 1.58
N THR A 32 -8.94 3.93 1.18
CA THR A 32 -9.06 2.82 2.13
C THR A 32 -7.87 2.81 3.08
N VAL A 33 -8.15 2.72 4.37
CA VAL A 33 -7.17 2.52 5.45
C VAL A 33 -7.18 1.05 5.84
N PRO A 34 -6.25 0.21 5.33
CA PRO A 34 -6.40 -1.24 5.42
C PRO A 34 -6.55 -1.79 6.84
N LEU A 35 -5.73 -1.29 7.78
CA LEU A 35 -5.74 -1.74 9.17
C LEU A 35 -7.00 -1.35 9.95
N ASP A 36 -7.73 -0.33 9.51
CA ASP A 36 -8.93 0.17 10.19
C ASP A 36 -10.22 -0.30 9.53
N GLU A 37 -10.20 -0.46 8.20
CA GLU A 37 -11.42 -0.64 7.40
C GLU A 37 -11.58 -2.05 6.83
N LEU A 38 -10.49 -2.79 6.60
CA LEU A 38 -10.58 -4.09 5.95
C LEU A 38 -10.72 -5.21 6.98
N PRO A 39 -11.82 -5.99 6.93
CA PRO A 39 -12.08 -7.01 7.94
C PRO A 39 -10.98 -8.07 7.90
N GLY A 40 -10.37 -8.31 9.07
CA GLY A 40 -9.31 -9.30 9.24
C GLY A 40 -7.93 -8.85 8.74
N PHE A 41 -7.80 -7.69 8.11
CA PHE A 41 -6.50 -7.15 7.72
C PHE A 41 -5.72 -6.75 8.98
N ASP A 42 -4.50 -7.26 9.13
CA ASP A 42 -3.67 -7.03 10.30
C ASP A 42 -2.23 -6.63 9.95
N SER A 43 -1.38 -6.50 10.97
CA SER A 43 0.02 -6.14 10.80
C SER A 43 0.80 -7.13 9.94
N LEU A 44 0.46 -8.41 9.97
CA LEU A 44 1.16 -9.44 9.19
C LEU A 44 0.84 -9.29 7.70
N ASN A 45 -0.42 -9.01 7.37
CA ASN A 45 -0.81 -8.67 6.00
C ASN A 45 -0.07 -7.42 5.51
N GLY A 46 0.09 -6.41 6.37
CA GLY A 46 0.87 -5.22 6.03
C GLY A 46 2.35 -5.51 5.75
N VAL A 47 2.97 -6.43 6.51
CA VAL A 47 4.36 -6.87 6.27
C VAL A 47 4.49 -7.64 4.95
N GLU A 48 3.57 -8.55 4.65
CA GLU A 48 3.55 -9.31 3.40
C GLU A 48 3.49 -8.39 2.19
N ILE A 49 2.54 -7.45 2.18
CA ILE A 49 2.43 -6.46 1.10
C ILE A 49 3.67 -5.58 1.01
N THR A 50 4.28 -5.23 2.14
CA THR A 50 5.52 -4.44 2.15
C THR A 50 6.65 -5.15 1.40
N VAL A 51 6.82 -6.46 1.63
CA VAL A 51 7.81 -7.27 0.92
C VAL A 51 7.46 -7.37 -0.57
N ASP A 52 6.21 -7.67 -0.92
CA ASP A 52 5.77 -7.75 -2.32
C ASP A 52 5.99 -6.44 -3.08
N VAL A 53 5.73 -5.30 -2.45
CA VAL A 53 5.94 -3.97 -3.04
C VAL A 53 7.43 -3.68 -3.22
N MET A 54 8.29 -4.04 -2.25
CA MET A 54 9.75 -3.91 -2.40
C MET A 54 10.28 -4.70 -3.59
N GLU A 55 9.81 -5.94 -3.76
CA GLU A 55 10.20 -6.81 -4.87
C GLU A 55 9.73 -6.23 -6.21
N GLN A 56 8.47 -5.81 -6.32
CA GLN A 56 7.91 -5.24 -7.56
C GLN A 56 8.56 -3.93 -7.97
N LEU A 57 8.91 -3.08 -7.00
CA LEU A 57 9.54 -1.81 -7.27
C LEU A 57 11.06 -1.93 -7.42
N GLU A 58 11.65 -3.08 -7.10
CA GLU A 58 13.11 -3.28 -6.98
C GLU A 58 13.78 -2.23 -6.07
N LEU A 59 13.10 -1.88 -4.97
CA LEU A 59 13.52 -0.82 -4.05
C LEU A 59 13.48 -1.31 -2.59
N PRO A 60 14.57 -1.12 -1.83
CA PRO A 60 14.55 -1.38 -0.40
C PRO A 60 13.75 -0.27 0.30
N LEU A 61 12.75 -0.64 1.10
CA LEU A 61 12.05 0.29 1.99
C LEU A 61 12.56 0.10 3.42
N GLU A 62 12.76 1.20 4.15
CA GLU A 62 13.11 1.16 5.58
C GLU A 62 11.86 1.04 6.46
N ALA A 63 10.90 0.21 6.06
CA ALA A 63 9.64 0.02 6.76
C ALA A 63 9.32 -1.47 6.88
N ASN A 64 8.88 -1.89 8.08
CA ASN A 64 8.36 -3.25 8.28
C ASN A 64 6.92 -3.37 7.75
N ASN A 65 6.12 -2.31 7.88
CA ASN A 65 4.76 -2.23 7.38
C ASN A 65 4.52 -0.84 6.81
N ILE A 66 4.33 -0.74 5.49
CA ILE A 66 4.13 0.53 4.79
C ILE A 66 2.80 1.21 5.12
N PHE A 67 1.83 0.50 5.70
CA PHE A 67 0.52 1.04 6.10
C PHE A 67 0.52 1.64 7.51
N VAL A 68 1.69 1.79 8.14
CA VAL A 68 1.83 2.41 9.47
C VAL A 68 2.92 3.46 9.44
N ALA A 69 2.61 4.68 9.89
CA ALA A 69 3.59 5.71 10.18
C ALA A 69 3.28 6.37 11.52
N ASP A 70 4.29 6.54 12.37
CA ASP A 70 4.15 7.13 13.72
C ASP A 70 2.99 6.52 14.53
N ASP A 71 2.90 5.18 14.53
CA ASP A 71 1.83 4.39 15.17
C ASP A 71 0.40 4.68 14.66
N LYS A 72 0.28 5.33 13.49
CA LYS A 72 -1.01 5.60 12.85
C LYS A 72 -1.17 4.77 11.58
N PRO A 73 -2.34 4.13 11.40
CA PRO A 73 -2.73 3.55 10.13
C PRO A 73 -2.75 4.60 9.01
N LEU A 74 -2.32 4.20 7.82
CA LEU A 74 -2.31 5.04 6.62
C LEU A 74 -3.31 4.54 5.58
N SER A 75 -3.88 5.48 4.82
CA SER A 75 -4.61 5.16 3.60
C SER A 75 -3.66 4.71 2.50
N ILE A 76 -4.17 3.98 1.50
CA ILE A 76 -3.38 3.60 0.32
C ILE A 76 -2.77 4.82 -0.37
N ARG A 77 -3.52 5.92 -0.48
CA ARG A 77 -3.04 7.19 -1.05
C ARG A 77 -1.87 7.76 -0.25
N ASP A 78 -1.95 7.72 1.08
CA ASP A 78 -0.87 8.27 1.92
C ASP A 78 0.40 7.43 1.78
N VAL A 79 0.27 6.11 1.68
CA VAL A 79 1.39 5.22 1.37
C VAL A 79 1.98 5.53 -0.02
N ALA A 80 1.15 5.69 -1.04
CA ALA A 80 1.60 6.04 -2.39
C ALA A 80 2.37 7.37 -2.41
N LYS A 81 1.84 8.41 -1.73
CA LYS A 81 2.53 9.71 -1.57
C LYS A 81 3.86 9.56 -0.86
N MET A 82 3.90 8.79 0.24
CA MET A 82 5.12 8.53 1.00
C MET A 82 6.18 7.84 0.11
N LEU A 83 5.81 6.80 -0.63
CA LEU A 83 6.71 6.08 -1.54
C LEU A 83 7.22 6.98 -2.68
N SER A 84 6.35 7.79 -3.30
CA SER A 84 6.74 8.76 -4.32
C SER A 84 7.72 9.81 -3.80
N ALA A 85 7.57 10.24 -2.55
CA ALA A 85 8.44 11.23 -1.91
C ALA A 85 9.81 10.65 -1.53
N MET A 86 9.86 9.37 -1.14
CA MET A 86 11.10 8.70 -0.72
C MET A 86 12.01 8.32 -1.88
N HIS A 87 11.48 8.09 -3.09
CA HIS A 87 12.28 7.63 -4.22
C HIS A 87 12.16 8.52 -5.47
N PRO A 88 13.25 9.16 -5.93
CA PRO A 88 13.29 9.95 -7.17
C PRO A 88 12.84 9.19 -8.42
N LYS A 89 12.97 7.86 -8.43
CA LYS A 89 12.51 6.98 -9.53
C LYS A 89 10.98 6.86 -9.60
N LEU A 90 10.28 7.20 -8.52
CA LEU A 90 8.82 7.14 -8.36
C LEU A 90 8.19 8.54 -8.37
N SER A 91 8.97 9.58 -8.63
CA SER A 91 8.53 10.97 -8.70
C SER A 91 8.02 11.32 -10.11
N GLY A 92 7.09 10.53 -10.65
CA GLY A 92 6.30 10.94 -11.81
C GLY A 92 5.48 12.21 -11.50
N PRO A 93 5.00 12.96 -12.50
CA PRO A 93 4.21 14.16 -12.26
C PRO A 93 3.01 13.83 -11.36
N ILE A 94 2.83 14.65 -10.31
CA ILE A 94 1.66 14.59 -9.44
C ILE A 94 0.46 14.91 -10.34
N GLY A 95 -0.38 13.92 -10.61
CA GLY A 95 -1.61 14.10 -11.37
C GLY A 95 -2.48 15.15 -10.67
N VAL A 96 -2.80 16.21 -11.40
CA VAL A 96 -3.60 17.36 -10.94
C VAL A 96 -5.09 17.03 -11.00
#